data_AF-A0A4V2NUH5-F1
#
_entry.id   AF-A0A4V2NUH5-F1
#
_cell.length_a   1.000
_cell.length_b   1.000
_cell.length_c   1.000
_cell.angle_alpha   90.00
_cell.angle_beta   90.00
_cell.angle_gamma   90.00
#
_symmetry.space_group_name_H-M   'P 1'
#
loop_
_entity.id
_entity.type
_entity.pdbx_description
1 polymer ?
#
loop_
_entity_poly.entity_id
_entity_poly.type
_entity_poly.pdbx_seq_one_letter_code
_entity_poly.pdbx_strand_id
1 'polypeptide(L)'
;MDWISIGSGAMAAALIFALMHNNDEDYEEEIDEEGITINDPSGRYVTLSCQTCRKLKKHKEIQSNLYQCVKCKRHTDLRAS
;
A
#
# COMPACT_ATOMS: atom_id res chain seq x y z
N MET A 1 -28.71 -12.59 32.32
CA MET A 1 -28.11 -12.09 31.07
C MET A 1 -26.82 -11.42 31.47
N ASP A 2 -25.70 -12.11 31.32
CA ASP A 2 -24.44 -11.65 31.86
C ASP A 2 -23.92 -10.49 31.02
N TRP A 3 -24.26 -9.29 31.47
CA TRP A 3 -23.82 -8.01 30.90
C TRP A 3 -22.30 -7.95 30.71
N ILE A 4 -21.57 -8.73 31.52
CA ILE A 4 -20.13 -8.93 31.48
C ILE A 4 -19.69 -9.57 30.14
N SER A 5 -20.44 -10.54 29.61
CA SER A 5 -20.13 -11.21 28.34
C SER A 5 -20.37 -10.30 27.14
N ILE A 6 -21.33 -9.38 27.24
CA ILE A 6 -21.60 -8.37 26.21
C ILE A 6 -20.49 -7.30 26.24
N GLY A 7 -20.11 -6.84 27.44
CA GLY A 7 -19.05 -5.86 27.62
C GLY A 7 -17.69 -6.37 27.16
N SER A 8 -17.33 -7.61 27.49
CA SER A 8 -16.05 -8.21 27.07
C SER A 8 -16.00 -8.45 25.56
N GLY A 9 -17.12 -8.85 24.94
CA GLY A 9 -17.24 -8.99 23.50
C GLY A 9 -17.08 -7.64 22.77
N ALA A 10 -17.73 -6.59 23.25
CA ALA A 10 -17.62 -5.25 22.68
C ALA A 10 -16.20 -4.69 22.78
N MET A 11 -15.52 -4.91 23.92
CA MET A 11 -14.14 -4.47 24.11
C MET A 11 -13.16 -5.22 23.21
N ALA A 12 -13.33 -6.54 23.04
CA ALA A 12 -12.52 -7.34 22.12
C ALA A 12 -12.71 -6.90 20.66
N ALA A 13 -13.95 -6.64 20.23
CA ALA A 13 -14.24 -6.13 18.89
C ALA A 13 -13.60 -4.76 18.64
N ALA A 14 -13.65 -3.84 19.62
CA ALA A 14 -13.03 -2.53 19.52
C ALA A 14 -11.49 -2.63 19.38
N LEU A 15 -10.85 -3.54 20.10
CA LEU A 15 -9.41 -3.77 19.99
C LEU A 15 -9.01 -4.35 18.64
N ILE A 16 -9.77 -5.30 18.11
CA ILE A 16 -9.53 -5.86 16.77
C ILE A 16 -9.70 -4.76 15.72
N PHE A 17 -10.77 -3.96 15.81
CA PHE A 17 -11.00 -2.84 14.89
C PHE A 17 -9.86 -1.82 14.93
N ALA A 18 -9.40 -1.42 16.12
CA ALA A 18 -8.29 -0.47 16.25
C ALA A 18 -6.95 -1.03 15.73
N LEU A 19 -6.71 -2.33 15.87
CA LEU A 19 -5.52 -2.98 15.32
C LEU A 19 -5.58 -3.11 13.80
N MET A 20 -6.76 -3.39 13.22
CA MET A 20 -6.94 -3.46 11.77
C MET A 20 -6.86 -2.07 11.13
N HIS A 21 -7.53 -1.08 11.72
CA HIS A 21 -7.53 0.30 11.20
C HIS A 21 -6.14 0.95 11.25
N ASN A 22 -5.31 0.64 12.25
CA ASN A 22 -3.90 1.09 12.27
C ASN A 22 -3.01 0.30 11.29
N ASN A 23 -3.41 -0.90 10.89
CA ASN A 23 -2.70 -1.66 9.84
C ASN A 23 -3.09 -1.16 8.45
N ASP A 24 -4.30 -0.64 8.26
CA ASP A 24 -4.76 -0.13 6.97
C ASP A 24 -3.92 1.03 6.43
N GLU A 25 -3.23 1.83 7.27
CA GLU A 25 -2.28 2.83 6.75
C GLU A 25 -1.09 2.22 5.97
N ASP A 26 -0.80 0.93 6.17
CA ASP A 26 0.19 0.16 5.40
C ASP A 26 -0.45 -0.80 4.36
N TYR A 27 -1.77 -1.04 4.41
CA TYR A 27 -2.52 -1.93 3.50
C TYR A 27 -3.52 -1.22 2.56
N GLU A 28 -3.69 0.11 2.64
CA GLU A 28 -4.47 0.92 1.70
C GLU A 28 -3.76 1.07 0.34
N GLU A 29 -3.71 -0.01 -0.45
CA GLU A 29 -3.72 0.03 -1.92
C GLU A 29 -3.93 -1.38 -2.52
N GLU A 30 -4.89 -2.15 -1.98
CA GLU A 30 -5.52 -3.25 -2.71
C GLU A 30 -7.01 -2.92 -2.84
N ILE A 31 -7.54 -3.09 -4.06
CA ILE A 31 -8.89 -2.75 -4.53
C ILE A 31 -8.99 -1.33 -5.11
N ASP A 32 -8.36 -1.18 -6.29
CA ASP A 32 -8.89 -0.29 -7.32
C ASP A 32 -10.23 -0.90 -7.79
N GLU A 33 -11.28 -0.11 -7.68
CA GLU A 33 -12.64 -0.40 -8.14
C GLU A 33 -12.67 -0.59 -9.67
N GLU A 34 -13.57 -1.44 -10.14
CA GLU A 34 -14.11 -1.43 -11.51
C GLU A 34 -13.11 -1.39 -12.69
N GLY A 35 -12.90 -2.57 -13.27
CA GLY A 35 -12.82 -2.68 -14.72
C GLY A 35 -11.43 -2.54 -15.31
N ILE A 36 -11.10 -3.54 -16.13
CA ILE A 36 -10.02 -3.50 -17.10
C ILE A 36 -8.63 -3.73 -16.47
N THR A 37 -8.37 -4.98 -16.11
CA THR A 37 -7.00 -5.54 -16.18
C THR A 37 -6.60 -5.69 -17.65
N ILE A 38 -6.33 -4.56 -18.32
CA ILE A 38 -5.52 -4.58 -19.54
C ILE A 38 -4.19 -5.21 -19.16
N ASN A 39 -3.88 -6.33 -19.83
CA ASN A 39 -2.56 -6.90 -19.94
C ASN A 39 -1.57 -5.83 -20.43
N ASP A 40 -1.03 -5.04 -19.50
CA ASP A 40 0.12 -4.19 -19.77
C ASP A 40 1.38 -5.06 -19.66
N PRO A 41 2.27 -5.08 -20.66
CA PRO A 41 3.43 -5.96 -20.65
C PRO A 41 4.41 -5.57 -19.53
N SER A 42 4.36 -6.33 -18.43
CA SER A 42 5.48 -6.64 -17.54
C SER A 42 6.36 -5.47 -17.08
N GLY A 43 5.77 -4.39 -16.57
CA GLY A 43 6.50 -3.47 -15.69
C GLY A 43 6.57 -4.05 -14.27
N ARG A 44 7.75 -4.38 -13.74
CA ARG A 44 7.88 -4.83 -12.35
C ARG A 44 7.53 -3.69 -11.41
N TYR A 45 6.74 -3.97 -10.38
CA TYR A 45 6.56 -3.03 -9.27
C TYR A 45 7.60 -3.32 -8.19
N VAL A 46 8.27 -2.27 -7.71
CA VAL A 46 9.29 -2.37 -6.66
C VAL A 46 9.05 -1.29 -5.61
N THR A 47 9.23 -1.63 -4.35
CA THR A 47 9.18 -0.68 -3.24
C THR A 47 10.56 -0.03 -3.08
N LEU A 48 10.63 1.28 -3.31
CA LEU A 48 11.86 2.06 -3.23
C LEU A 48 11.61 3.34 -2.43
N SER A 49 12.68 3.92 -1.85
CA SER A 49 12.60 5.22 -1.22
C SER A 49 12.45 6.30 -2.29
N CYS A 50 11.34 7.04 -2.25
CA CYS A 50 11.13 8.14 -3.18
C CYS A 50 11.79 9.42 -2.64
N GLN A 51 12.70 10.03 -3.40
CA GLN A 51 13.36 11.29 -3.01
C GLN A 51 12.36 12.44 -2.79
N THR A 52 11.25 12.47 -3.54
CA THR A 52 10.21 13.50 -3.43
C THR A 52 9.24 13.21 -2.29
N CYS A 53 8.76 11.96 -2.15
CA CYS A 53 7.82 11.61 -1.08
C CYS A 53 8.50 11.41 0.28
N ARG A 54 9.83 11.28 0.33
CA ARG A 54 10.64 11.00 1.54
C ARG A 54 10.14 9.78 2.34
N LYS A 55 9.50 8.83 1.66
CA LYS A 55 8.92 7.60 2.21
C LYS A 55 9.15 6.45 1.22
N LEU A 56 9.09 5.22 1.73
CA LEU A 56 9.01 4.03 0.89
C LEU A 56 7.67 4.04 0.15
N LYS A 57 7.73 3.95 -1.19
CA LYS A 57 6.54 3.94 -2.04
C LYS A 57 6.71 2.96 -3.19
N LYS A 58 5.60 2.49 -3.75
CA LYS A 58 5.59 1.66 -4.95
C LYS A 58 6.10 2.48 -6.15
N HIS A 59 6.97 1.88 -6.94
CA HIS A 59 7.44 2.42 -8.21
C HIS A 59 7.18 1.41 -9.33
N LYS A 60 6.71 1.88 -10.48
CA LYS A 60 6.54 1.09 -11.71
C LYS A 60 7.85 1.12 -12.50
N GLU A 61 8.37 -0.03 -12.89
CA GLU A 61 9.48 -0.12 -13.83
C GLU A 61 9.01 0.35 -15.22
N ILE A 62 9.64 1.39 -15.75
CA ILE A 62 9.40 1.90 -17.11
C ILE A 62 10.38 1.28 -18.08
N GLN A 63 11.64 1.15 -17.66
CA GLN A 63 12.70 0.46 -18.40
C GLN A 63 13.63 -0.22 -17.40
N SER A 64 14.52 -1.10 -17.87
CA SER A 64 15.53 -1.74 -17.02
C SER A 64 16.27 -0.72 -16.15
N ASN A 65 16.16 -0.87 -14.82
CA ASN A 65 16.74 0.05 -13.83
C ASN A 65 16.19 1.50 -13.86
N LEU A 66 15.10 1.79 -14.57
CA LEU A 66 14.40 3.08 -14.55
C LEU A 66 12.99 2.92 -13.99
N TYR A 67 12.77 3.52 -12.83
CA TYR A 67 11.54 3.37 -12.06
C TYR A 67 10.78 4.70 -11.95
N GLN A 68 9.46 4.65 -11.82
CA GLN A 68 8.61 5.83 -11.63
C GLN A 68 7.74 5.66 -10.39
N CYS A 69 7.78 6.63 -9.48
CA CYS A 69 6.94 6.61 -8.29
C CYS A 69 5.46 6.71 -8.68
N VAL A 70 4.62 5.80 -8.19
CA VAL A 70 3.18 5.80 -8.53
C VAL A 70 2.47 7.05 -8.00
N LYS A 71 2.92 7.57 -6.85
CA LYS A 71 2.34 8.75 -6.17
C LYS A 71 2.76 10.09 -6.78
N CYS A 72 4.07 10.36 -6.86
CA CYS A 72 4.56 11.68 -7.30
C CYS A 72 5.02 11.72 -8.77
N LYS A 73 4.96 10.58 -9.48
CA LYS A 73 5.39 10.42 -10.88
C LYS A 73 6.85 10.80 -11.17
N ARG A 74 7.67 11.04 -10.13
CA ARG A 74 9.11 11.28 -10.24
C ARG A 74 9.80 10.00 -10.72
N HIS A 75 10.73 10.17 -11.66
CA HIS A 75 11.60 9.09 -12.11
C HIS A 75 12.77 8.90 -11.13
N THR A 76 13.06 7.65 -10.84
CA THR A 76 14.20 7.18 -10.06
C THR A 76 15.02 6.30 -11.00
N ASP A 77 16.17 6.80 -11.43
CA ASP A 77 17.09 6.09 -12.30
C ASP A 77 18.18 5.40 -11.45
N LEU A 78 18.23 4.08 -11.50
CA LEU A 78 19.25 3.24 -10.85
C LEU A 78 20.39 2.85 -11.79
N ARG A 79 20.37 3.30 -13.05
CA ARG A 79 21.46 3.05 -14.03
C ARG A 79 22.73 3.85 -13.74
N ALA A 80 22.60 4.96 -13.02
CA ALA A 80 23.69 5.89 -12.77
C ALA A 80 24.53 5.52 -11.52
N SER A 81 24.40 4.30 -11.00
CA SER A 81 25.17 3.83 -9.84
C SER A 81 26.52 3.25 -10.21
#